data_AF-A0A2V9ICL7-F1
#
_entry.id   AF-A0A2V9ICL7-F1
#
_cell.length_a   1.000
_cell.length_b   1.000
_cell.length_c   1.000
_cell.angle_alpha   90.00
_cell.angle_beta   90.00
_cell.angle_gamma   90.00
#
_symmetry.space_group_name_H-M   'P 1'
#
loop_
_entity.id
_entity.type
_entity.pdbx_description
1 polymer ?
#
loop_
_entity_poly.entity_id
_entity_poly.type
_entity_poly.pdbx_seq_one_letter_code
_entity_poly.pdbx_strand_id
1 'polypeptide(L)'
;YVATTFYQEALDLLRAHGLTRNLGQTQLEFADSLGSSAVAALLKRLTEIYNRVRFGSHHAESDLTQAQALLQSMRRALAGRLSSEMTNDQ
;
A
#
# COMPACT_ATOMS: atom_id res chain seq x y z
N TYR A 1 -8.56 6.19 13.93
CA TYR A 1 -9.28 5.16 13.13
C TYR A 1 -8.28 4.15 12.58
N VAL A 2 -8.60 2.86 12.69
CA VAL A 2 -7.69 1.74 12.38
C VAL A 2 -7.26 1.69 10.90
N ALA A 3 -8.13 2.08 9.95
CA ALA A 3 -7.77 2.15 8.52
C ALA A 3 -6.66 3.17 8.22
N THR A 4 -6.60 4.27 8.98
CA THR A 4 -5.50 5.26 8.89
C THR A 4 -4.17 4.62 9.28
N THR A 5 -4.17 3.73 10.27
CA THR A 5 -2.97 3.01 10.71
C THR A 5 -2.45 2.09 9.61
N PHE A 6 -3.32 1.29 8.97
CA PHE A 6 -2.90 0.41 7.88
C PHE A 6 -2.33 1.15 6.68
N TYR A 7 -2.89 2.32 6.34
CA TYR A 7 -2.36 3.14 5.27
C TYR A 7 -0.97 3.71 5.60
N GLN A 8 -0.76 4.17 6.85
CA GLN A 8 0.57 4.62 7.29
C GLN A 8 1.59 3.48 7.28
N GLU A 9 1.23 2.30 7.78
CA GLU A 9 2.09 1.12 7.71
C GLU A 9 2.48 0.73 6.28
N ALA A 10 1.56 0.88 5.32
CA ALA A 10 1.86 0.67 3.91
C ALA A 10 2.87 1.69 3.37
N LEU A 11 2.75 2.97 3.77
CA LEU A 11 3.71 4.00 3.38
C LEU A 11 5.09 3.77 3.99
N ASP A 12 5.16 3.37 5.26
CA ASP A 12 6.42 3.05 5.93
C ASP A 12 7.07 1.81 5.31
N LEU A 13 6.27 0.80 4.97
CA LEU A 13 6.73 -0.37 4.22
C LEU A 13 7.32 0.06 2.86
N LEU A 14 6.61 0.85 2.07
CA LEU A 14 7.14 1.33 0.78
C LEU A 14 8.43 2.12 0.94
N ARG A 15 8.51 3.00 1.96
CA ARG A 15 9.71 3.78 2.27
C ARG A 15 10.90 2.89 2.59
N ALA A 16 10.70 1.80 3.34
CA ALA A 16 11.75 0.84 3.64
C ALA A 16 12.31 0.14 2.38
N HIS A 17 11.54 0.12 1.29
CA HIS A 17 11.96 -0.39 -0.02
C HIS A 17 12.34 0.73 -1.01
N GLY A 18 12.63 1.95 -0.51
CA GLY A 18 13.08 3.08 -1.34
C GLY A 18 11.98 3.76 -2.14
N LEU A 19 10.71 3.39 -1.95
CA LEU A 19 9.56 3.96 -2.64
C LEU A 19 8.93 5.05 -1.76
N THR A 20 9.13 6.31 -2.13
CA THR A 20 8.62 7.46 -1.37
C THR A 20 7.70 8.32 -2.21
N ARG A 21 6.70 8.90 -1.54
CA ARG A 21 5.79 9.86 -2.16
C ARG A 21 6.45 11.22 -2.26
N ASN A 22 6.33 11.87 -3.41
CA ASN A 22 6.82 13.24 -3.59
C ASN A 22 5.99 14.27 -2.82
N LEU A 23 6.63 15.36 -2.41
CA LEU A 23 5.96 16.52 -1.83
C LEU A 23 5.02 17.14 -2.89
N GLY A 24 3.72 17.19 -2.58
CA GLY A 24 2.68 17.68 -3.49
C GLY A 24 1.86 16.57 -4.16
N GLN A 25 2.33 15.33 -4.12
CA GLN A 25 1.60 14.20 -4.71
C GLN A 25 0.48 13.74 -3.76
N THR A 26 -0.72 13.57 -4.32
CA THR A 26 -1.82 12.92 -3.61
C THR A 26 -1.54 11.44 -3.42
N GLN A 27 -2.33 10.79 -2.58
CA GLN A 27 -2.18 9.36 -2.28
C GLN A 27 -2.47 8.48 -3.50
N LEU A 28 -3.44 8.87 -4.33
CA LEU A 28 -3.77 8.15 -5.56
C LEU A 28 -2.72 8.38 -6.63
N GLU A 29 -2.25 9.61 -6.81
CA GLU A 29 -1.14 9.89 -7.73
C GLU A 29 0.13 9.14 -7.33
N PHE A 30 0.39 8.98 -6.03
CA PHE A 30 1.50 8.16 -5.56
C PHE A 30 1.36 6.71 -5.99
N ALA A 31 0.20 6.11 -5.74
CA ALA A 31 -0.07 4.74 -6.17
C ALA A 31 0.06 4.56 -7.69
N ASP A 32 -0.38 5.54 -8.46
CA ASP A 32 -0.26 5.55 -9.92
C ASP A 32 1.21 5.64 -10.39
N SER A 33 2.02 6.47 -9.72
CA SER A 33 3.43 6.65 -10.05
C SER A 33 4.30 5.40 -9.85
N LEU A 34 3.82 4.41 -9.10
CA LEU A 34 4.47 3.10 -8.94
C LEU A 34 4.31 2.19 -10.18
N GLY A 35 3.62 2.67 -11.22
CA GLY A 35 3.42 1.99 -12.50
C GLY A 35 2.60 0.70 -12.39
N SER A 36 2.78 -0.22 -13.34
CA SER A 36 2.00 -1.46 -13.42
C SER A 36 2.45 -2.57 -12.45
N SER A 37 3.12 -2.23 -11.35
CA SER A 37 3.57 -3.23 -10.37
C SER A 37 2.39 -3.80 -9.56
N ALA A 38 2.51 -5.05 -9.12
CA ALA A 38 1.50 -5.66 -8.24
C ALA A 38 1.30 -4.84 -6.95
N VAL A 39 2.39 -4.23 -6.45
CA VAL A 39 2.38 -3.35 -5.27
C VAL A 39 1.58 -2.07 -5.54
N ALA A 40 1.68 -1.49 -6.74
CA ALA A 40 0.89 -0.30 -7.12
C ALA A 40 -0.61 -0.58 -7.07
N ALA A 41 -1.06 -1.72 -7.63
CA ALA A 41 -2.47 -2.12 -7.61
C ALA A 41 -2.99 -2.32 -6.18
N LEU A 42 -2.19 -2.94 -5.31
CA LEU A 42 -2.53 -3.14 -3.90
C LEU A 42 -2.60 -1.81 -3.14
N LEU A 43 -1.62 -0.91 -3.34
CA LEU A 43 -1.61 0.41 -2.70
C LEU A 43 -2.79 1.27 -3.15
N LYS A 44 -3.15 1.21 -4.45
CA LYS A 44 -4.30 1.95 -4.98
C LYS A 44 -5.59 1.53 -4.28
N ARG A 45 -5.82 0.23 -4.16
CA ARG A 45 -7.03 -0.31 -3.48
C ARG A 45 -7.05 0.01 -1.99
N LEU A 46 -5.90 -0.01 -1.32
CA LEU A 46 -5.78 0.42 0.08
C LEU A 46 -6.06 1.92 0.23
N THR A 47 -5.59 2.74 -0.71
CA THR A 47 -5.85 4.19 -0.76
C THR A 47 -7.33 4.49 -0.93
N GLU A 48 -8.04 3.72 -1.76
CA GLU A 48 -9.49 3.85 -1.93
C GLU A 48 -10.25 3.56 -0.63
N ILE A 49 -9.89 2.48 0.09
CA ILE A 49 -10.47 2.18 1.41
C ILE A 49 -10.18 3.32 2.40
N TYR A 50 -8.93 3.77 2.45
CA TYR A 50 -8.53 4.87 3.30
C TYR A 50 -9.36 6.14 3.03
N ASN A 51 -9.53 6.51 1.76
CA ASN A 51 -10.31 7.69 1.38
C ASN A 51 -11.78 7.53 1.75
N ARG A 52 -12.38 6.35 1.51
CA ARG A 52 -13.77 6.08 1.93
C ARG A 52 -13.95 6.19 3.43
N VAL A 53 -13.02 5.66 4.22
CA VAL A 53 -13.10 5.73 5.69
C VAL A 53 -12.85 7.16 6.20
N ARG A 54 -11.90 7.89 5.59
CA ARG A 54 -11.53 9.24 6.03
C ARG A 54 -12.59 10.29 5.69
N PHE A 55 -13.22 10.16 4.53
CA PHE A 55 -14.14 11.18 4.00
C PHE A 55 -15.60 10.72 3.94
N GLY A 56 -15.86 9.42 4.10
CA GLY A 56 -17.22 8.86 4.10
C GLY A 56 -17.82 8.73 5.49
N SER A 57 -19.15 8.66 5.54
CA SER A 57 -19.91 8.56 6.80
C SER A 57 -20.05 7.12 7.32
N HIS A 58 -19.64 6.11 6.55
CA HIS A 58 -19.80 4.69 6.88
C HIS A 58 -18.46 3.99 7.09
N HIS A 59 -18.32 3.39 8.27
CA HIS A 59 -17.18 2.57 8.65
C HIS A 59 -17.65 1.12 8.71
N ALA A 60 -17.56 0.40 7.59
CA ALA A 60 -17.90 -1.02 7.58
C ALA A 60 -16.72 -1.83 8.14
N GLU A 61 -16.99 -2.78 9.03
CA GLU A 61 -15.97 -3.71 9.54
C GLU A 61 -15.26 -4.45 8.38
N SER A 62 -15.98 -4.69 7.28
CA SER A 62 -15.44 -5.27 6.05
C SER A 62 -14.32 -4.44 5.41
N ASP A 63 -14.33 -3.12 5.54
CA ASP A 63 -13.25 -2.26 5.02
C ASP A 63 -11.95 -2.46 5.83
N LEU A 64 -12.06 -2.70 7.14
CA LEU A 64 -10.90 -2.96 8.01
C LEU A 64 -10.26 -4.30 7.67
N THR A 65 -11.05 -5.37 7.54
CA THR A 65 -10.55 -6.69 7.14
C THR A 65 -9.89 -6.65 5.76
N GLN A 66 -10.49 -5.92 4.81
CA GLN A 66 -9.91 -5.74 3.47
C GLN A 66 -8.59 -4.95 3.52
N ALA A 67 -8.54 -3.84 4.26
CA ALA A 67 -7.32 -3.05 4.41
C ALA A 67 -6.16 -3.87 4.99
N GLN A 68 -6.43 -4.67 6.02
CA GLN A 68 -5.45 -5.57 6.61
C GLN A 68 -4.94 -6.62 5.61
N ALA A 69 -5.85 -7.25 4.85
CA ALA A 69 -5.47 -8.26 3.84
C ALA A 69 -4.60 -7.67 2.71
N LEU A 70 -4.90 -6.45 2.28
CA LEU A 70 -4.11 -5.72 1.29
C LEU A 70 -2.69 -5.41 1.80
N LEU A 71 -2.57 -4.92 3.04
CA LEU A 71 -1.27 -4.66 3.66
C LEU A 71 -0.42 -5.94 3.77
N GLN A 72 -1.02 -7.06 4.18
CA GLN A 72 -0.31 -8.34 4.20
C GLN A 72 0.14 -8.81 2.81
N SER A 73 -0.68 -8.56 1.80
CA SER A 73 -0.32 -8.87 0.41
C SER A 73 0.84 -8.01 -0.09
N MET A 74 0.88 -6.73 0.28
CA MET A 74 2.01 -5.83 -0.04
C MET A 74 3.32 -6.32 0.60
N ARG A 75 3.28 -6.72 1.88
CA ARG A 75 4.46 -7.28 2.58
C ARG A 75 5.02 -8.49 1.84
N ARG A 76 4.16 -9.41 1.40
CA ARG A 76 4.57 -10.61 0.65
C ARG A 76 5.15 -10.26 -0.73
N ALA A 77 4.50 -9.35 -1.46
CA ALA A 77 4.97 -8.94 -2.79
C ALA A 77 6.35 -8.27 -2.74
N LEU A 78 6.58 -7.41 -1.74
CA LEU A 78 7.85 -6.71 -1.55
C LEU A 78 8.95 -7.64 -1.00
N ALA A 79 8.61 -8.59 -0.13
CA ALA A 79 9.55 -9.60 0.34
C ALA A 79 10.00 -10.54 -0.80
N GLY A 80 9.06 -11.02 -1.62
CA GLY A 80 9.36 -11.88 -2.77
C GLY A 80 10.27 -11.22 -3.80
N ARG A 81 10.16 -9.88 -3.98
CA ARG A 81 11.05 -9.11 -4.85
C ARG A 81 12.51 -9.15 -4.37
N LEU A 82 12.75 -8.92 -3.07
CA LEU A 82 14.09 -9.05 -2.49
C LEU A 82 14.67 -10.46 -2.64
N SER A 83 13.84 -11.49 -2.48
CA SER A 83 14.29 -12.88 -2.66
C SER A 83 14.70 -13.19 -4.10
N SER A 84 14.00 -12.61 -5.09
CA SER A 84 14.37 -12.76 -6.51
C SER A 84 15.63 -11.99 -6.88
N GLU A 85 15.87 -10.81 -6.30
CA GLU A 85 17.08 -10.02 -6.56
C GLU A 85 18.34 -10.64 -5.92
N MET A 86 18.21 -11.36 -4.81
CA MET A 86 19.33 -12.07 -4.16
C MET A 86 19.70 -13.42 -4.80
N THR A 87 18.84 -13.98 -5.65
CA THR A 87 19.07 -15.30 -6.30
C THR A 87 19.76 -15.18 -7.67
N ASN A 88 19.91 -13.97 -8.21
CA ASN A 88 20.41 -13.75 -9.57
C ASN A 88 21.93 -13.44 -9.63
N ASP A 89 22.68 -13.79 -8.59
CA ASP A 89 24.14 -13.64 -8.47
C ASP A 89 24.86 -15.00 -8.30
N GLN A 90 24.38 -16.07 -8.95
CA GLN A 90 25.07 -17.36 -9.01
C GLN A 90 25.32 -17.82 -10.44
#